data_AF-A0A1A8V6J6-F1
#
_entry.id   AF-A0A1A8V6J6-F1
#
_cell.length_a   1.000
_cell.length_b   1.000
_cell.length_c   1.000
_cell.angle_alpha   90.00
_cell.angle_beta   90.00
_cell.angle_gamma   90.00
#
_symmetry.space_group_name_H-M   'P 1'
#
loop_
_entity.id
_entity.type
_entity.pdbx_description
1 polymer ?
#
loop_
_entity_poly.entity_id
_entity_poly.type
_entity_poly.pdbx_seq_one_letter_code
_entity_poly.pdbx_strand_id
1 'polypeptide(L)'
;SDTAKDLISRMLVVNPQHRFTATDALNHSFFSQYVLNEVRQFSPYRRFKVICMTVLATMRIYCNYRRAKPVTTEVIKSDPYAVKPIRKLIDACAFRIYGHWVKKGLTQNRAALFENSPKAILLSLATEAEEQAQQSW
;
A
#
# COMPACT_ATOMS: atom_id res chain seq x y z
N SER A 1 14.54 -1.43 -34.56
CA SER A 1 14.07 -0.68 -35.74
C SER A 1 14.82 0.64 -35.80
N ASP A 2 15.42 0.97 -36.94
CA ASP A 2 16.19 2.21 -37.09
C ASP A 2 15.29 3.46 -37.04
N THR A 3 14.03 3.34 -37.46
CA THR A 3 13.01 4.40 -37.32
C THR A 3 12.69 4.73 -35.85
N ALA A 4 12.73 3.75 -34.95
CA ALA A 4 12.51 3.96 -33.53
C ALA A 4 13.69 4.72 -32.90
N LYS A 5 14.92 4.36 -33.28
CA LYS A 5 16.14 5.03 -32.81
C LYS A 5 16.20 6.47 -33.33
N ASP A 6 15.83 6.70 -34.59
CA ASP A 6 15.74 8.05 -35.18
C ASP A 6 14.75 8.93 -34.41
N LEU A 7 13.53 8.44 -34.17
CA LEU A 7 12.52 9.18 -33.38
C LEU A 7 13.04 9.57 -31.99
N ILE A 8 13.61 8.61 -31.24
CA ILE A 8 14.14 8.85 -29.89
C ILE A 8 15.27 9.88 -29.92
N SER A 9 16.17 9.80 -30.91
CA SER A 9 17.30 10.72 -31.04
C SER A 9 16.84 12.18 -31.26
N ARG A 10 15.73 12.38 -31.97
CA ARG A 10 15.16 13.72 -32.22
C ARG A 10 14.29 14.25 -31.08
N MET A 11 13.77 13.36 -30.22
CA MET A 11 13.08 13.75 -28.98
C MET A 11 14.06 14.08 -27.84
N LEU A 12 15.20 13.41 -27.79
CA LEU A 12 16.21 13.56 -26.71
C LEU A 12 17.36 14.50 -27.11
N VAL A 13 17.04 15.63 -27.73
CA VAL A 13 18.02 16.67 -28.09
C VAL A 13 18.22 17.65 -26.93
N VAL A 14 19.49 17.97 -26.63
CA VAL A 14 19.89 18.89 -25.55
C VAL A 14 19.33 20.29 -25.79
N ASN A 15 19.45 20.82 -27.01
CA ASN A 15 18.89 22.11 -27.38
C ASN A 15 17.38 21.97 -27.68
N PRO A 16 16.49 22.64 -26.92
CA PRO A 16 15.04 22.50 -27.09
C PRO A 16 14.53 23.04 -28.44
N GLN A 17 15.23 23.99 -29.08
CA GLN A 17 14.83 24.57 -30.37
C GLN A 17 14.91 23.56 -31.52
N HIS A 18 15.76 22.53 -31.38
CA HIS A 18 15.93 21.47 -32.37
C HIS A 18 15.20 20.18 -31.98
N ARG A 19 14.53 20.17 -30.83
CA ARG A 19 13.78 19.02 -30.37
C ARG A 19 12.46 18.92 -31.13
N PHE A 20 12.07 17.70 -31.47
CA PHE A 20 10.76 17.46 -32.06
C PHE A 20 9.62 17.95 -31.17
N THR A 21 8.67 18.65 -31.80
CA THR A 21 7.39 18.96 -31.18
C THR A 21 6.49 17.73 -31.17
N ALA A 22 5.40 17.78 -30.40
CA ALA A 22 4.43 16.69 -30.37
C ALA A 22 3.83 16.39 -31.76
N THR A 23 3.59 17.43 -32.57
CA THR A 23 3.09 17.29 -33.94
C THR A 23 4.13 16.65 -34.86
N ASP A 24 5.40 17.03 -34.73
CA ASP A 24 6.48 16.45 -35.56
C ASP A 24 6.71 14.97 -35.21
N ALA A 25 6.65 14.63 -33.92
CA ALA A 25 6.79 13.26 -33.45
C ALA A 25 5.66 12.36 -33.96
N LEU A 26 4.41 12.83 -33.94
CA LEU A 26 3.25 12.07 -34.44
C LEU A 26 3.31 11.83 -35.96
N ASN A 27 3.90 12.76 -36.71
CA ASN A 27 4.10 12.64 -38.16
C ASN A 27 5.32 11.78 -38.55
N HIS A 28 6.06 11.24 -37.58
CA HIS A 28 7.26 10.46 -37.85
C HIS A 28 6.96 9.10 -38.48
N SER A 29 7.82 8.65 -39.41
CA SER A 29 7.69 7.39 -40.16
C SER A 29 7.56 6.14 -39.29
N PHE A 30 8.07 6.20 -38.05
CA PHE A 30 7.90 5.17 -37.03
C PHE A 30 6.41 4.86 -36.77
N PHE A 31 5.55 5.87 -36.73
CA PHE A 31 4.11 5.70 -36.51
C PHE A 31 3.33 5.38 -37.79
N SER A 32 3.86 5.75 -38.96
CA SER A 32 3.27 5.39 -40.26
C SER A 32 3.32 3.88 -40.54
N GLN A 33 4.24 3.16 -39.89
CA GLN A 33 4.39 1.71 -40.00
C GLN A 33 3.46 0.93 -39.07
N TYR A 34 2.49 1.58 -38.42
CA TYR A 34 1.49 0.88 -37.63
C TYR A 34 0.56 0.09 -38.56
N VAL A 35 1.02 -1.10 -38.95
CA VAL A 35 0.17 -2.14 -39.51
C VAL A 35 -0.76 -2.54 -38.38
N LEU A 36 -1.99 -2.04 -38.45
CA LEU A 36 -3.09 -2.61 -37.69
C LEU A 36 -3.16 -4.09 -38.06
N ASN A 37 -2.53 -4.95 -37.25
CA ASN A 37 -2.92 -6.34 -37.21
C ASN A 37 -4.32 -6.35 -36.63
N GLU A 38 -5.32 -6.10 -37.47
CA GLU A 38 -6.73 -6.27 -37.18
C GLU A 38 -7.03 -7.76 -37.05
N VAL A 39 -6.48 -8.36 -36.01
CA VAL A 39 -6.91 -9.68 -35.58
C VAL A 39 -7.07 -9.65 -34.08
N ARG A 40 -7.89 -8.70 -33.59
CA ARG A 40 -8.47 -8.84 -32.26
C ARG A 40 -9.55 -9.91 -32.36
N GLN A 41 -9.13 -11.17 -32.45
CA GLN A 41 -10.04 -12.31 -32.46
C GLN A 41 -10.90 -12.24 -31.20
N PHE A 42 -12.21 -12.30 -31.41
CA PHE A 42 -13.14 -12.36 -30.30
C PHE A 42 -12.92 -13.66 -29.54
N SER A 43 -12.41 -13.54 -28.31
CA SER A 43 -12.29 -14.65 -27.38
C SER A 43 -13.34 -14.49 -26.29
N PRO A 44 -14.39 -15.33 -26.26
CA PRO A 44 -15.43 -15.27 -25.24
C PRO A 44 -14.85 -15.32 -23.83
N TYR A 45 -13.87 -16.20 -23.58
CA TYR A 45 -13.22 -16.36 -22.29
C TYR A 45 -12.49 -15.09 -21.83
N ARG A 46 -11.70 -14.46 -22.71
CA ARG A 46 -10.99 -13.22 -22.37
C ARG A 46 -11.98 -12.09 -22.07
N ARG A 47 -13.06 -11.98 -22.85
CA ARG A 47 -14.08 -10.95 -22.62
C ARG A 47 -14.84 -11.18 -21.31
N PHE A 48 -15.22 -12.42 -21.02
CA PHE A 48 -15.82 -12.81 -19.74
C PHE A 48 -14.91 -12.48 -18.55
N LYS A 49 -13.62 -12.86 -18.63
CA LYS A 49 -12.64 -12.54 -17.58
C LYS A 49 -12.52 -11.03 -17.35
N VAL A 50 -12.46 -10.23 -18.42
CA VAL A 50 -12.42 -8.77 -18.30
C VAL A 50 -13.69 -8.26 -17.63
N ILE A 51 -14.88 -8.74 -18.01
CA ILE A 51 -16.14 -8.34 -17.38
C ILE A 51 -16.13 -8.68 -15.88
N CYS A 52 -15.76 -9.90 -15.50
CA CYS A 52 -15.64 -10.28 -14.09
C CYS A 52 -14.66 -9.37 -13.33
N MET A 53 -13.49 -9.10 -13.90
CA MET A 53 -12.50 -8.21 -13.30
C MET A 53 -13.01 -6.78 -13.17
N THR A 54 -13.75 -6.27 -14.16
CA THR A 54 -14.37 -4.94 -14.08
C THR A 54 -15.37 -4.89 -12.93
N VAL A 55 -16.29 -5.85 -12.81
CA VAL A 55 -17.29 -5.91 -11.73
C VAL A 55 -16.62 -6.01 -10.35
N LEU A 56 -15.60 -6.85 -10.21
CA LEU A 56 -14.84 -6.98 -8.97
C LEU A 56 -14.12 -5.67 -8.62
N ALA A 57 -13.54 -4.98 -9.61
CA ALA A 57 -12.89 -3.70 -9.41
C ALA A 57 -13.90 -2.61 -8.98
N THR A 58 -15.06 -2.50 -9.65
CA THR A 58 -16.10 -1.54 -9.25
C THR A 58 -16.61 -1.81 -7.84
N MET A 59 -16.88 -3.07 -7.49
CA MET A 59 -17.31 -3.42 -6.13
C MET A 59 -16.25 -3.11 -5.09
N ARG A 60 -14.97 -3.39 -5.38
CA ARG A 60 -13.86 -3.00 -4.49
C ARG A 60 -13.79 -1.49 -4.30
N ILE A 61 -13.88 -0.71 -5.39
CA ILE A 61 -13.85 0.75 -5.32
C ILE A 61 -15.05 1.27 -4.53
N TYR A 62 -16.26 0.78 -4.80
CA TYR A 62 -17.49 1.20 -4.13
C TYR A 62 -17.47 0.89 -2.63
N CYS A 63 -17.13 -0.34 -2.27
CA CYS A 63 -16.99 -0.74 -0.87
C CYS A 63 -15.88 0.03 -0.17
N ASN A 64 -14.76 0.29 -0.86
CA ASN A 64 -13.67 1.08 -0.30
C ASN A 64 -14.08 2.55 -0.12
N TYR A 65 -14.79 3.14 -1.09
CA TYR A 65 -15.30 4.52 -1.01
C TYR A 65 -16.25 4.69 0.18
N ARG A 66 -17.20 3.77 0.37
CA ARG A 66 -18.13 3.81 1.51
C ARG A 66 -17.45 3.59 2.87
N ARG A 67 -16.33 2.87 2.91
CA ARG A 67 -15.57 2.60 4.14
C ARG A 67 -14.46 3.62 4.38
N ALA A 68 -14.03 4.32 3.34
CA ALA A 68 -13.01 5.36 3.41
C ALA A 68 -13.61 6.59 4.09
N LYS A 69 -13.42 6.67 5.40
CA LYS A 69 -13.58 7.94 6.11
C LYS A 69 -12.51 8.89 5.56
N PRO A 70 -12.85 10.09 5.05
CA PRO A 70 -11.86 11.07 4.66
C PRO A 70 -11.00 11.38 5.89
N VAL A 71 -9.70 11.12 5.79
CA VAL A 71 -8.76 11.44 6.85
C VAL A 71 -8.49 12.94 6.75
N THR A 72 -9.31 13.74 7.43
CA THR A 72 -9.09 15.18 7.53
C THR A 72 -8.03 15.49 8.57
N THR A 73 -7.37 16.64 8.42
CA THR A 73 -6.36 17.10 9.39
C THR A 73 -6.94 17.28 10.80
N GLU A 74 -8.21 17.65 10.90
CA GLU A 74 -8.92 17.78 12.17
C GLU A 74 -9.10 16.44 12.89
N VAL A 75 -9.49 15.39 12.17
CA VAL A 75 -9.65 14.03 12.72
C VAL A 75 -8.32 13.49 13.23
N ILE A 76 -7.22 13.77 12.52
CA ILE A 76 -5.88 13.36 12.96
C ILE A 76 -5.48 14.10 14.24
N LYS A 77 -5.83 15.39 14.37
CA LYS A 77 -5.52 16.19 15.55
C LYS A 77 -6.32 15.77 16.79
N SER A 78 -7.59 15.41 16.63
CA SER A 78 -8.46 15.03 17.73
C SER A 78 -8.27 13.58 18.19
N ASP A 79 -8.18 12.63 17.25
CA ASP A 79 -7.95 11.21 17.53
C ASP A 79 -7.06 10.55 16.44
N PRO A 80 -5.71 10.66 16.58
CA PRO A 80 -4.78 10.04 15.65
C PRO A 80 -4.85 8.50 15.69
N TYR A 81 -5.36 7.92 16.79
CA TYR A 81 -5.50 6.48 16.96
C TYR A 81 -6.76 5.93 16.29
N ALA A 82 -7.72 6.73 15.84
CA ALA A 82 -8.88 6.24 15.06
C ALA A 82 -8.46 5.66 13.69
N VAL A 83 -7.41 6.22 13.08
CA VAL A 83 -6.98 5.91 11.72
C VAL A 83 -5.97 4.77 11.75
N LYS A 84 -6.36 3.58 11.26
CA LYS A 84 -5.53 2.35 11.32
C LYS A 84 -4.11 2.52 10.76
N PRO A 85 -3.87 3.18 9.61
CA PRO A 85 -2.52 3.46 9.13
C PRO A 85 -1.69 4.35 10.08
N ILE A 86 -2.30 5.39 10.64
CA ILE A 86 -1.62 6.34 11.54
C ILE A 86 -1.28 5.66 12.86
N ARG A 87 -2.22 4.91 13.45
CA ARG A 87 -1.97 4.08 14.63
C ARG A 87 -0.77 3.16 14.43
N LYS A 88 -0.74 2.42 13.32
CA LYS A 88 0.38 1.52 13.00
C LYS A 88 1.72 2.26 12.88
N LEU A 89 1.71 3.48 12.32
CA LEU A 89 2.91 4.30 12.19
C LEU A 89 3.41 4.76 13.56
N ILE A 90 2.52 5.27 14.42
CA ILE A 90 2.84 5.70 15.78
C ILE A 90 3.38 4.52 16.59
N ASP A 91 2.69 3.38 16.58
CA ASP A 91 3.10 2.18 17.30
C ASP A 91 4.46 1.64 16.82
N ALA A 92 4.72 1.69 15.51
CA ALA A 92 6.01 1.28 14.95
C ALA A 92 7.15 2.22 15.40
N CYS A 93 6.92 3.53 15.41
CA CYS A 93 7.89 4.50 15.91
C CYS A 93 8.15 4.32 17.42
N ALA A 94 7.11 4.15 18.22
CA ALA A 94 7.21 3.89 19.65
C ALA A 94 7.98 2.58 19.92
N PHE A 95 7.68 1.52 19.17
CA PHE A 95 8.39 0.24 19.29
C PHE A 95 9.87 0.35 18.88
N ARG A 96 10.23 1.22 17.94
CA ARG A 96 11.64 1.41 17.58
C ARG A 96 12.45 2.05 18.71
N ILE A 97 11.83 2.90 19.52
CA ILE A 97 12.48 3.56 20.67
C ILE A 97 12.46 2.63 21.88
N TYR A 98 11.27 2.15 22.27
CA TYR A 98 11.04 1.40 23.51
C TYR A 98 11.05 -0.11 23.34
N GLY A 99 11.32 -0.62 22.13
CA GLY A 99 11.29 -2.05 21.85
C GLY A 99 12.29 -2.86 22.67
N HIS A 100 13.37 -2.23 23.15
CA HIS A 100 14.33 -2.85 24.05
C HIS A 100 13.76 -3.10 25.47
N TRP A 101 12.69 -2.42 25.86
CA TRP A 101 11.95 -2.71 27.10
C TRP A 101 10.96 -3.87 26.94
N VAL A 102 10.70 -4.30 25.71
CA VAL A 102 9.84 -5.46 25.41
C VAL A 102 10.71 -6.71 25.29
N LYS A 103 10.80 -7.49 26.37
CA LYS A 103 11.46 -8.80 26.33
C LYS A 103 10.54 -9.82 25.64
N LYS A 104 11.13 -10.78 24.89
CA LYS A 104 10.38 -11.89 24.31
C LYS A 104 10.21 -12.99 25.37
N GLY A 105 9.04 -13.07 25.98
CA GLY A 105 8.64 -14.17 26.88
C GLY A 105 7.25 -14.68 26.52
N LEU A 106 6.92 -15.92 26.90
CA LEU A 106 5.63 -16.56 26.61
C LEU A 106 4.44 -15.78 27.20
N THR A 107 4.68 -15.02 28.28
CA THR A 107 3.70 -14.22 29.02
C THR A 107 3.67 -12.74 28.63
N GLN A 108 4.58 -12.29 27.76
CA GLN A 108 4.75 -10.85 27.48
C GLN A 108 4.15 -10.46 26.12
N ASN A 109 2.98 -9.83 26.19
CA ASN A 109 2.29 -9.31 25.03
C ASN A 109 2.87 -7.92 24.68
N ARG A 110 3.25 -7.71 23.41
CA ARG A 110 3.77 -6.39 22.96
C ARG A 110 2.76 -5.26 23.18
N ALA A 111 1.47 -5.61 23.23
CA ALA A 111 0.38 -4.69 23.51
C ALA A 111 0.36 -4.19 24.97
N ALA A 112 0.99 -4.89 25.92
CA ALA A 112 1.01 -4.50 27.33
C ALA A 112 1.70 -3.15 27.55
N LEU A 113 2.60 -2.72 26.65
CA LEU A 113 3.29 -1.43 26.72
C LEU A 113 2.35 -0.23 26.53
N PHE A 114 1.15 -0.46 25.99
CA PHE A 114 0.17 0.58 25.68
C PHE A 114 -1.19 0.30 26.34
N GLU A 115 -1.27 -0.63 27.29
CA GLU A 115 -2.50 -0.90 28.04
C GLU A 115 -2.73 0.14 29.13
N ASN A 116 -3.82 0.91 29.05
CA ASN A 116 -4.23 1.86 30.10
C ASN A 116 -5.08 1.23 31.22
N SER A 117 -5.34 -0.08 31.15
CA SER A 117 -6.10 -0.80 32.17
C SER A 117 -5.55 -2.22 32.31
N PRO A 118 -5.33 -2.72 33.54
CA PRO A 118 -4.88 -4.08 33.75
C PRO A 118 -5.95 -5.06 33.25
N LYS A 119 -5.59 -5.95 32.32
CA LYS A 119 -6.48 -7.04 31.92
C LYS A 119 -6.51 -8.08 33.04
N ALA A 120 -7.70 -8.42 33.53
CA ALA A 120 -7.89 -9.39 34.62
C ALA A 120 -7.16 -10.74 34.40
N ILE A 121 -7.04 -11.17 33.14
CA ILE A 121 -6.32 -12.40 32.75
C ILE A 121 -4.79 -12.28 32.94
N LEU A 122 -4.22 -11.08 32.80
CA LEU A 122 -2.79 -10.85 33.07
C LEU A 122 -2.51 -10.85 34.58
N LEU A 123 -3.46 -10.38 35.40
CA LEU A 123 -3.35 -10.46 36.86
C LEU A 123 -3.33 -11.91 37.34
N SER A 124 -4.23 -12.77 36.82
CA SER A 124 -4.25 -14.19 37.21
C SER A 124 -2.99 -14.95 36.80
N LEU A 125 -2.42 -14.64 35.62
CA LEU A 125 -1.17 -15.24 35.16
C LEU A 125 0.06 -14.75 35.95
N ALA A 126 0.05 -13.49 36.41
CA ALA A 126 1.10 -12.96 37.27
C ALA A 126 1.07 -13.60 38.66
N THR A 127 -0.11 -13.79 39.25
CA THR A 127 -0.26 -14.47 40.54
C THR A 127 0.18 -15.93 40.47
N GLU A 128 -0.13 -16.65 39.39
CA GLU A 128 0.34 -18.03 39.20
C GLU A 128 1.87 -18.13 39.07
N ALA A 129 2.51 -17.15 38.42
CA ALA A 129 3.97 -17.10 38.29
C ALA A 129 4.67 -16.76 39.62
N GLU A 130 4.08 -15.88 40.43
CA GLU A 130 4.57 -15.57 41.79
C GLU A 130 4.45 -16.77 42.73
N GLU A 131 3.33 -17.50 42.68
CA GLU A 131 3.14 -18.73 43.48
C GLU A 131 4.15 -19.83 43.11
N GLN A 132 4.44 -20.00 41.81
CA GLN A 132 5.46 -20.95 41.35
C GLN A 132 6.88 -20.55 41.77
N ALA A 133 7.18 -19.25 41.78
CA ALA A 133 8.48 -18.76 42.27
C ALA A 133 8.61 -18.99 43.78
N GLN A 134 7.55 -18.76 44.57
CA GLN A 134 7.53 -18.96 46.02
C GLN A 134 7.69 -20.43 46.43
N GLN A 135 7.19 -21.36 45.61
CA GLN A 135 7.31 -22.82 45.83
C GLN A 135 8.69 -23.38 45.46
N SER A 136 9.53 -22.59 44.78
CA SER A 136 10.86 -22.99 44.32
C SER A 136 12.01 -22.60 45.26
N TRP A 137 11.70 -22.01 46.41
CA TRP A 137 12.65 -21.68 47.50
C TRP A 137 12.44 -22.55 48.74
#